data_AF-A0A1X3DLM1-F1
#
_entry.id   AF-A0A1X3DLM1-F1
#
_cell.length_a   1.000
_cell.length_b   1.000
_cell.length_c   1.000
_cell.angle_alpha   90.00
_cell.angle_beta   90.00
_cell.angle_gamma   90.00
#
_symmetry.space_group_name_H-M   'P 1'
#
loop_
_entity.id
_entity.type
_entity.pdbx_description
1 polymer ?
#
loop_
_entity_poly.entity_id
_entity_poly.type
_entity_poly.pdbx_seq_one_letter_code
_entity_poly.pdbx_strand_id
1 'polypeptide(L)' 'MKEYTFSYRFNGKSWSLSIWADSPEEAKAKFWAARENAQYDGEVLAKIYAPVNISWVIKLRNRIKRLMGVKE' A
#
# COMPACT_ATOMS: atom_id res chain seq x y z
N MET A 1 -5.09 2.24 -14.78
CA MET A 1 -5.44 1.56 -13.52
C MET A 1 -6.73 2.10 -12.93
N LYS A 2 -7.55 1.18 -12.43
CA LYS A 2 -8.74 1.41 -11.62
C LYS A 2 -8.56 0.70 -10.28
N GLU A 3 -9.33 1.10 -9.29
CA GLU A 3 -9.37 0.45 -7.99
C GLU A 3 -10.52 -0.56 -7.97
N TYR A 4 -10.22 -1.81 -7.56
CA TYR A 4 -11.18 -2.91 -7.48
C TYR A 4 -11.31 -3.37 -6.03
N THR A 5 -12.55 -3.47 -5.54
CA THR A 5 -12.85 -3.81 -4.14
C THR A 5 -13.23 -5.28 -3.99
N PHE A 6 -12.71 -5.93 -2.96
CA PHE A 6 -12.98 -7.30 -2.57
C PHE A 6 -13.58 -7.33 -1.17
N SER A 7 -14.77 -7.91 -1.04
CA SER A 7 -15.43 -8.12 0.25
C SER A 7 -15.12 -9.51 0.79
N TYR A 8 -14.83 -9.61 2.09
CA TYR A 8 -14.53 -10.88 2.75
C TYR A 8 -15.03 -10.90 4.20
N ARG A 9 -15.08 -12.09 4.80
CA ARG A 9 -15.44 -12.27 6.21
C ARG A 9 -14.22 -12.61 7.04
N PHE A 10 -14.10 -11.95 8.19
CA PHE A 10 -13.07 -12.24 9.18
C PHE A 10 -13.63 -11.99 10.58
N ASN A 11 -13.51 -13.00 11.45
CA ASN A 11 -14.02 -12.98 12.83
C ASN A 11 -15.50 -12.56 12.95
N GLY A 12 -16.36 -13.15 12.12
CA GLY A 12 -17.81 -12.86 12.10
C GLY A 12 -18.21 -11.48 11.54
N LYS A 13 -17.25 -10.64 11.13
CA LYS A 13 -17.49 -9.30 10.57
C LYS A 13 -17.17 -9.26 9.09
N SER A 14 -17.85 -8.36 8.38
CA SER A 14 -17.57 -8.07 6.97
C SER A 14 -16.48 -7.01 6.85
N TRP A 15 -15.51 -7.27 5.98
CA TRP A 15 -14.41 -6.38 5.68
C TRP A 15 -14.30 -6.20 4.17
N SER A 16 -13.62 -5.13 3.77
CA SER A 16 -13.27 -4.90 2.38
C SER A 16 -11.82 -4.46 2.27
N LEU A 17 -11.19 -4.85 1.16
CA LEU A 17 -9.90 -4.33 0.73
C LEU A 17 -9.98 -3.94 -0.73
N SER A 18 -9.10 -3.02 -1.14
CA SER A 18 -9.06 -2.52 -2.50
C SER A 18 -7.68 -2.73 -3.12
N ILE A 19 -7.64 -3.11 -4.39
CA ILE A 19 -6.43 -3.37 -5.16
C ILE A 19 -6.49 -2.57 -6.46
N TRP A 20 -5.38 -1.90 -6.80
CA TRP A 20 -5.22 -1.20 -8.07
C TRP A 20 -4.75 -2.16 -9.18
N ALA A 21 -5.48 -2.16 -10.30
CA ALA A 21 -5.17 -2.98 -11.47
C ALA A 21 -5.70 -2.32 -12.75
N ASP A 22 -5.29 -2.80 -13.92
CA ASP A 22 -5.79 -2.34 -15.22
C ASP A 22 -7.04 -3.11 -15.67
N SER A 23 -7.26 -4.32 -15.15
CA SER A 23 -8.48 -5.10 -15.40
C SER A 23 -8.99 -5.86 -14.15
N PRO A 24 -10.26 -6.31 -14.15
CA PRO A 24 -10.79 -7.18 -13.10
C PRO A 24 -10.03 -8.50 -12.94
N GLU A 25 -9.54 -9.07 -14.04
CA GLU A 25 -8.79 -10.33 -14.06
C GLU A 25 -7.44 -10.15 -13.37
N GLU A 26 -6.74 -9.06 -13.68
CA GLU A 26 -5.48 -8.70 -13.03
C GLU A 26 -5.70 -8.41 -11.53
N ALA A 27 -6.79 -7.73 -11.17
CA ALA A 27 -7.13 -7.49 -9.76
C ALA A 27 -7.31 -8.81 -8.99
N LYS A 28 -8.01 -9.79 -9.57
CA LYS A 28 -8.17 -11.12 -8.99
C LYS A 28 -6.83 -11.85 -8.87
N ALA A 29 -6.00 -11.81 -9.92
CA ALA A 29 -4.67 -12.43 -9.90
C ALA A 29 -3.78 -11.83 -8.79
N LYS A 30 -3.77 -10.50 -8.64
CA LYS A 30 -3.08 -9.80 -7.55
C LYS A 30 -3.61 -10.18 -6.17
N PHE A 31 -4.93 -10.33 -6.02
CA PHE A 31 -5.54 -10.79 -4.76
C PHE A 31 -5.05 -12.19 -4.37
N TRP A 32 -5.01 -13.13 -5.32
CA TRP A 32 -4.50 -14.49 -5.07
C TRP A 32 -3.01 -14.48 -4.71
N ALA A 33 -2.20 -13.73 -5.46
CA ALA A 33 -0.77 -13.59 -5.17
C ALA A 33 -0.51 -13.00 -3.77
N ALA A 34 -1.30 -12.02 -3.35
CA ALA A 34 -1.23 -11.46 -2.01
C ALA A 34 -1.64 -12.46 -0.93
N ARG A 35 -2.71 -13.26 -1.17
CA ARG A 35 -3.13 -14.31 -0.23
C ARG A 35 -2.03 -15.34 0.02
N GLU A 36 -1.25 -15.67 -1.01
CA GLU A 36 -0.20 -16.70 -0.94
C GLU A 36 1.14 -16.16 -0.40
N ASN A 37 1.53 -14.94 -0.80
CA ASN A 37 2.90 -14.45 -0.64
C ASN A 37 3.03 -13.12 0.12
N ALA A 38 1.94 -12.51 0.57
CA ALA A 38 2.03 -11.24 1.30
C ALA A 38 2.79 -11.42 2.62
N GLN A 39 3.67 -10.46 2.90
CA GLN A 39 4.39 -10.36 4.16
C GLN A 39 3.81 -9.21 4.99
N TYR A 40 3.98 -9.30 6.31
CA TYR A 40 3.57 -8.24 7.21
C TYR A 40 4.68 -7.18 7.30
N ASP A 41 4.46 -6.02 6.68
CA ASP A 41 5.42 -4.91 6.64
C ASP A 41 5.31 -3.94 7.84
N GLY A 42 4.32 -4.15 8.71
CA GLY A 42 4.07 -3.29 9.88
C GLY A 42 2.67 -2.66 9.91
N GLU A 43 2.41 -1.89 10.96
CA GLU A 43 1.13 -1.21 11.16
C GLU A 43 1.06 0.11 10.36
N VAL A 44 -0.05 0.31 9.65
CA VAL A 44 -0.34 1.59 9.01
C VAL A 44 -0.86 2.57 10.07
N LEU A 45 0.02 3.44 10.56
CA LEU A 45 -0.34 4.45 11.57
C LEU A 45 -1.15 5.62 11.00
N ALA A 46 -0.91 5.98 9.73
CA ALA A 46 -1.63 7.07 9.07
C ALA A 46 -1.68 6.86 7.55
N LYS A 47 -2.82 7.18 6.94
CA LYS A 47 -2.98 7.33 5.48
C LYS A 47 -3.25 8.79 5.18
N ILE A 48 -2.30 9.47 4.55
CA ILE A 48 -2.42 10.89 4.22
C ILE A 48 -2.72 11.01 2.72
N TYR A 49 -3.88 11.56 2.37
CA TYR A 49 -4.19 11.94 1.00
C TYR A 49 -3.32 13.14 0.61
N ALA A 50 -2.48 12.98 -0.41
CA ALA A 50 -1.57 14.03 -0.85
C ALA A 50 -2.00 14.54 -2.24
N PRO A 51 -2.67 15.70 -2.32
CA PRO A 51 -3.16 16.26 -3.59
C PRO A 51 -2.07 16.88 -4.48
N VAL A 52 -0.78 16.82 -4.11
CA VAL A 52 0.33 17.46 -4.84
C VAL A 52 1.63 16.66 -4.76
N ASN A 53 2.52 16.93 -5.72
CA ASN A 53 3.83 16.29 -5.93
C ASN A 53 4.66 16.20 -4.63
N ILE A 54 4.66 15.01 -4.02
CA ILE A 54 5.37 14.60 -2.79
C ILE A 54 6.91 14.64 -2.93
N SER A 55 7.45 15.03 -4.09
CA SER A 55 8.90 15.11 -4.33
C SER A 55 9.65 15.92 -3.28
N TRP A 56 9.05 16.97 -2.69
CA TRP A 56 9.68 17.75 -1.63
C TRP A 56 9.82 16.96 -0.32
N VAL A 57 8.82 16.15 0.05
CA VAL A 57 8.86 15.28 1.25
C VAL A 57 9.90 14.17 1.05
N ILE A 58 9.96 13.58 -0.14
CA ILE A 58 10.97 12.57 -0.49
C ILE A 58 12.38 13.17 -0.44
N LYS A 59 12.57 14.38 -1.00
CA LYS A 59 13.84 15.11 -0.93
C LYS A 59 14.24 15.43 0.51
N LEU A 60 13.29 15.85 1.34
CA LEU A 60 13.52 16.16 2.75
C LEU A 60 13.90 14.90 3.54
N ARG A 61 13.17 13.80 3.38
CA ARG A 61 13.50 12.49 3.97
C ARG A 61 14.92 12.06 3.58
N ASN A 62 15.30 12.19 2.31
CA ASN A 62 16.62 11.81 1.82
C ASN A 62 17.73 12.75 2.32
N ARG A 63 17.42 14.01 2.67
CA ARG A 63 18.34 14.92 3.35
C ARG A 63 18.54 14.53 4.81
N ILE A 64 17.45 14.23 5.52
CA ILE A 64 17.49 13.81 6.93
C ILE A 64 18.24 12.47 7.07
N LYS A 65 17.96 11.49 6.19
CA LYS A 65 18.71 10.22 6.16
C LYS A 65 20.23 10.42 5.97
N ARG A 66 20.63 11.33 5.07
CA ARG A 66 22.05 11.68 4.88
C ARG A 66 22.69 12.33 6.10
N LEU A 67 21.94 13.18 6.81
CA LEU A 67 22.42 13.83 8.05
C LEU A 67 22.54 12.85 9.22
N MET A 68 21.71 11.81 9.25
CA MET A 68 21.72 10.79 10.31
C MET A 68 22.74 9.67 10.08
N GLY A 69 23.55 9.72 9.01
CA GLY A 69 24.64 8.77 8.78
C GLY A 69 24.20 7.31 8.57
N VAL A 70 22.91 7.05 8.31
CA VAL A 70 22.37 5.71 8.07
C VAL A 70 22.85 5.25 6.69
N LYS A 71 23.93 4.47 6.65
CA LYS A 71 24.39 3.73 5.47
C LYS A 71 23.53 2.46 5.26
N GLU A 72 23.30 2.13 3.99
CA GLU A 72 22.69 0.86 3.54
C GLU A 72 23.46 -0.36 4.05
#